data_AF-A0A843GJ12-F1
#
_entry.id   AF-A0A843GJ12-F1
#
_cell.length_a   1.000
_cell.length_b   1.000
_cell.length_c   1.000
_cell.angle_alpha   90.00
_cell.angle_beta   90.00
_cell.angle_gamma   90.00
#
_symmetry.space_group_name_H-M   'P 1'
#
loop_
_entity.id
_entity.type
_entity.pdbx_description
1 polymer ?
#
loop_
_entity_poly.entity_id
_entity_poly.type
_entity_poly.pdbx_seq_one_letter_code
_entity_poly.pdbx_strand_id
1 'polypeptide(L)'
;LSNFYPSEVEYKGIKFPTVEHAFQAAKCKTKEEMQKFTEYDTPGKAKRAGRKVDLRNDWEDVKLNIMDELLKQKFSNPAMAEKLLETKNEFLVEGNNWNDTFWGVCDRKGENHLGVILMKLRSELLIGIANEYMIESGWSNVT
;
A
#
# COMPACT_ATOMS: atom_id res chain seq x y z
N LEU A 1 -10.03 2.14 0.93
CA LEU A 1 -8.56 2.33 0.85
C LEU A 1 -7.75 1.25 1.60
N SER A 2 -8.24 0.72 2.73
CA SER A 2 -7.57 -0.30 3.56
C SER A 2 -6.83 -1.43 2.80
N ASN A 3 -5.65 -1.81 3.31
CA ASN A 3 -4.82 -2.92 2.82
C ASN A 3 -5.49 -4.30 2.95
N PHE A 4 -6.59 -4.38 3.69
CA PHE A 4 -7.39 -5.59 3.87
C PHE A 4 -8.39 -5.79 2.73
N TYR A 5 -8.65 -4.76 1.92
CA TYR A 5 -9.56 -4.87 0.78
C TYR A 5 -8.96 -5.79 -0.32
N PRO A 6 -9.74 -6.72 -0.88
CA PRO A 6 -9.32 -7.57 -2.00
C PRO A 6 -8.80 -6.77 -3.19
N SER A 7 -7.52 -6.96 -3.50
CA SER A 7 -6.85 -6.38 -4.66
C SER A 7 -5.58 -7.19 -4.87
N GLU A 8 -5.54 -7.96 -5.96
CA GLU A 8 -4.36 -8.76 -6.29
C GLU A 8 -3.15 -7.83 -6.49
N VAL A 9 -2.03 -8.19 -5.86
CA VAL A 9 -0.73 -7.52 -6.01
C VAL A 9 0.36 -8.58 -6.07
N GLU A 10 1.49 -8.24 -6.67
CA GLU A 10 2.63 -9.12 -6.83
C GLU A 10 3.84 -8.64 -6.01
N TYR A 11 4.51 -9.58 -5.35
CA TYR A 11 5.79 -9.32 -4.69
C TYR A 11 6.75 -10.48 -4.91
N LYS A 12 7.95 -10.18 -5.43
CA LYS A 12 8.98 -11.18 -5.79
C LYS A 12 8.45 -12.34 -6.67
N GLY A 13 7.58 -12.00 -7.63
CA GLY A 13 6.98 -12.97 -8.55
C GLY A 13 5.93 -13.89 -7.91
N ILE A 14 5.36 -13.51 -6.76
CA ILE A 14 4.26 -14.21 -6.11
C ILE A 14 3.07 -13.26 -6.06
N LYS A 15 1.91 -13.74 -6.52
CA LYS A 15 0.64 -13.02 -6.45
C LYS A 15 -0.03 -13.25 -5.10
N PHE A 16 -0.51 -12.18 -4.49
CA PHE A 16 -1.18 -12.17 -3.21
C PHE A 16 -2.57 -11.53 -3.33
N PRO A 17 -3.58 -12.04 -2.60
CA PRO A 17 -4.96 -11.59 -2.76
C PRO A 17 -5.22 -10.19 -2.20
N THR A 18 -4.36 -9.69 -1.31
CA THR A 18 -4.40 -8.31 -0.80
C THR A 18 -2.99 -7.75 -0.56
N VAL A 19 -2.89 -6.43 -0.45
CA VAL A 19 -1.68 -5.74 0.02
C VAL A 19 -1.21 -6.26 1.38
N GLU A 20 -2.13 -6.52 2.31
CA GLU A 20 -1.76 -7.08 3.63
C GLU A 20 -1.07 -8.44 3.51
N HIS A 21 -1.53 -9.34 2.62
CA HIS A 21 -0.88 -10.64 2.43
C HIS A 21 0.54 -10.47 1.90
N ALA A 22 0.73 -9.67 0.86
CA ALA A 22 2.05 -9.41 0.28
C ALA A 22 2.98 -8.73 1.30
N PHE A 23 2.49 -7.73 2.03
CA PHE A 23 3.29 -6.98 3.00
C PHE A 23 3.76 -7.87 4.17
N GLN A 24 2.90 -8.77 4.65
CA GLN A 24 3.27 -9.72 5.70
C GLN A 24 4.20 -10.82 5.19
N ALA A 25 4.01 -11.28 3.95
CA ALA A 25 4.94 -12.20 3.29
C ALA A 25 6.33 -11.57 3.14
N ALA A 26 6.39 -10.27 2.80
CA ALA A 26 7.63 -9.57 2.52
C ALA A 26 8.61 -9.49 3.70
N LYS A 27 8.14 -9.81 4.91
CA LYS A 27 8.95 -9.95 6.13
C LYS A 27 9.80 -11.21 6.15
N CYS A 28 9.38 -12.26 5.45
CA CYS A 28 10.08 -13.54 5.39
C CYS A 28 11.40 -13.43 4.64
N LYS A 29 12.32 -14.36 4.91
CA LYS A 29 13.65 -14.39 4.29
C LYS A 29 13.64 -15.16 2.97
N THR A 30 12.82 -16.19 2.87
CA THR A 30 12.78 -17.09 1.70
C THR A 30 11.49 -16.99 0.91
N LYS A 31 11.53 -17.43 -0.36
CA LYS A 31 10.36 -17.41 -1.25
C LYS A 31 9.33 -18.46 -0.81
N GLU A 32 9.79 -19.60 -0.30
CA GLU A 32 8.95 -20.68 0.21
C GLU A 32 8.13 -20.24 1.43
N GLU A 33 8.72 -19.43 2.32
CA GLU A 33 7.98 -18.83 3.44
C GLU A 33 6.96 -17.80 2.97
N MET A 34 7.32 -16.99 1.97
CA MET A 34 6.40 -16.01 1.38
C MET A 34 5.18 -16.68 0.75
N GLN A 35 5.36 -17.81 0.05
CA GLN A 35 4.28 -18.54 -0.61
C GLN A 35 3.18 -18.97 0.37
N LYS A 36 3.51 -19.32 1.61
CA LYS A 36 2.51 -19.69 2.63
C LYS A 36 1.48 -18.58 2.89
N PHE A 37 1.84 -17.33 2.61
CA PHE A 37 0.92 -16.21 2.79
C PHE A 37 -0.15 -16.11 1.71
N THR A 38 -0.02 -16.81 0.58
CA THR A 38 -1.09 -16.88 -0.43
C THR A 38 -2.26 -17.76 0.04
N GLU A 39 -2.00 -18.65 0.99
CA GLU A 39 -2.96 -19.65 1.49
C GLU A 39 -3.81 -19.16 2.67
N TYR A 40 -3.53 -17.98 3.24
CA TYR A 40 -4.36 -17.44 4.32
C TYR A 40 -5.70 -16.93 3.78
N ASP A 41 -6.80 -17.48 4.30
CA ASP A 41 -8.15 -17.09 3.85
C ASP A 41 -8.49 -15.60 4.08
N THR A 42 -7.81 -14.93 5.01
CA THR A 42 -8.12 -13.54 5.35
C THR A 42 -6.85 -12.73 5.61
N PRO A 43 -6.84 -11.42 5.29
CA PRO A 43 -5.72 -10.53 5.61
C PRO A 43 -5.43 -10.47 7.11
N GLY A 44 -6.45 -10.66 7.96
CA GLY A 44 -6.26 -10.78 9.41
C GLY A 44 -5.46 -12.02 9.82
N LYS A 45 -5.65 -13.16 9.15
CA LYS A 45 -4.83 -14.37 9.37
C LYS A 45 -3.37 -14.11 8.92
N ALA A 46 -3.17 -13.52 7.75
CA ALA A 46 -1.85 -13.12 7.27
C ALA A 46 -1.14 -12.14 8.22
N LYS A 47 -1.84 -11.10 8.69
CA LYS A 47 -1.31 -10.14 9.68
C LYS A 47 -0.85 -10.82 10.96
N ARG A 48 -1.63 -11.79 11.47
CA ARG A 48 -1.25 -12.56 12.67
C ARG A 48 -0.04 -13.46 12.42
N ALA A 49 0.05 -14.09 11.25
CA ALA A 49 1.17 -14.94 10.88
C ALA A 49 2.46 -14.12 10.71
N GLY A 50 2.42 -13.00 10.00
CA GLY A 50 3.56 -12.11 9.78
C GLY A 50 4.08 -11.38 11.04
N ARG A 51 3.39 -11.50 12.18
CA ARG A 51 3.93 -11.09 13.50
C ARG A 51 4.87 -12.14 14.11
N LYS A 52 4.85 -13.38 13.61
CA LYS A 52 5.57 -14.53 14.17
C LYS A 52 6.71 -15.04 13.28
N VAL A 53 6.90 -14.45 12.11
CA VAL A 53 7.96 -14.86 11.17
C VAL A 53 9.33 -14.48 11.69
N ASP A 54 10.35 -15.21 11.24
CA ASP A 54 11.73 -14.78 11.39
C ASP A 54 11.98 -13.58 10.45
N LEU A 55 11.96 -12.39 11.05
CA LEU A 55 11.98 -11.13 10.33
C LEU A 55 13.32 -10.97 9.57
N ARG A 56 13.25 -10.58 8.30
CA ARG A 56 14.43 -10.17 7.53
C ARG A 56 15.18 -9.01 8.22
N ASN A 57 16.50 -9.02 8.09
CA ASN A 57 17.38 -8.15 8.87
C ASN A 57 17.27 -6.65 8.51
N ASP A 58 16.91 -6.34 7.27
CA ASP A 58 16.77 -4.99 6.71
C ASP A 58 15.33 -4.45 6.80
N TRP A 59 14.46 -5.10 7.57
CA TRP A 59 13.02 -4.79 7.56
C TRP A 59 12.69 -3.33 7.82
N GLU A 60 13.37 -2.71 8.79
CA GLU A 60 13.11 -1.32 9.16
C GLU A 60 13.43 -0.35 8.01
N ASP A 61 14.43 -0.67 7.19
CA ASP A 61 14.84 0.13 6.04
C ASP A 61 13.92 -0.04 4.83
N VAL A 62 13.37 -1.25 4.63
CA VAL A 62 12.62 -1.58 3.40
C VAL A 62 11.11 -1.49 3.53
N LYS A 63 10.55 -1.54 4.75
CA LYS A 63 9.09 -1.64 4.97
C LYS A 63 8.28 -0.52 4.31
N LEU A 64 8.80 0.72 4.31
CA LEU A 64 8.11 1.86 3.70
C LEU A 64 8.08 1.74 2.17
N ASN A 65 9.21 1.40 1.57
CA ASN A 65 9.31 1.23 0.12
C ASN A 65 8.44 0.07 -0.37
N ILE A 66 8.45 -1.06 0.34
CA ILE A 66 7.60 -2.21 0.01
C ILE A 66 6.12 -1.82 0.08
N MET A 67 5.70 -1.05 1.09
CA MET A 67 4.30 -0.58 1.17
C MET A 67 3.95 0.35 0.00
N ASP A 68 4.81 1.30 -0.33
CA ASP A 68 4.63 2.22 -1.48
C ASP A 68 4.46 1.43 -2.79
N GLU A 69 5.33 0.46 -3.06
CA GLU A 69 5.27 -0.40 -4.25
C GLU A 69 3.96 -1.22 -4.33
N LEU A 70 3.55 -1.84 -3.22
CA LEU A 70 2.32 -2.63 -3.19
C LEU A 70 1.07 -1.77 -3.36
N LEU A 71 1.06 -0.58 -2.77
CA LEU A 71 -0.04 0.36 -2.94
C LEU A 71 -0.10 0.92 -4.36
N LYS A 72 1.03 1.20 -5.00
CA LYS A 72 1.08 1.58 -6.42
C LYS A 72 0.41 0.53 -7.31
N GLN A 73 0.71 -0.75 -7.09
CA GLN A 73 0.06 -1.83 -7.82
C GLN A 73 -1.45 -1.89 -7.56
N LYS A 74 -1.88 -1.73 -6.30
CA LYS A 74 -3.31 -1.70 -5.98
C LYS A 74 -4.04 -0.55 -6.68
N PHE A 75 -3.44 0.65 -6.67
CA PHE A 75 -4.04 1.85 -7.23
C PHE A 75 -3.78 2.05 -8.73
N SER A 76 -3.04 1.16 -9.39
CA SER A 76 -3.04 1.06 -10.85
C SER A 76 -4.33 0.42 -11.38
N ASN A 77 -5.13 -0.22 -10.52
CA ASN A 77 -6.49 -0.63 -10.86
C ASN A 77 -7.42 0.60 -10.90
N PRO A 78 -8.12 0.86 -12.02
CA PRO A 78 -8.95 2.07 -12.16
C PRO A 78 -10.01 2.25 -11.07
N ALA A 79 -10.70 1.16 -10.67
CA ALA A 79 -11.72 1.23 -9.63
C ALA A 79 -11.14 1.53 -8.23
N MET A 80 -9.89 1.15 -7.98
CA MET A 80 -9.20 1.53 -6.73
C MET A 80 -8.68 2.96 -6.81
N ALA A 81 -8.12 3.36 -7.96
CA ALA A 81 -7.66 4.73 -8.23
C ALA A 81 -8.80 5.73 -8.00
N GLU A 82 -9.98 5.47 -8.56
CA GLU A 82 -11.19 6.27 -8.38
C GLU A 82 -11.51 6.47 -6.90
N LYS A 83 -11.57 5.39 -6.11
CA LYS A 83 -11.80 5.46 -4.66
C LYS A 83 -10.77 6.30 -3.91
N LEU A 84 -9.52 6.35 -4.38
CA LEU A 84 -8.49 7.21 -3.79
C LEU A 84 -8.68 8.67 -4.19
N LEU A 85 -8.98 8.93 -5.46
CA LEU A 85 -9.25 10.28 -5.98
C LEU A 85 -10.52 10.90 -5.37
N GLU A 86 -11.54 10.10 -5.06
CA GLU A 86 -12.77 10.51 -4.38
C GLU A 86 -12.52 11.13 -3.00
N THR A 87 -11.36 10.86 -2.39
CA THR A 87 -10.97 11.51 -1.14
C THR A 87 -10.52 12.96 -1.30
N LYS A 88 -10.40 13.45 -2.55
CA LYS A 88 -10.11 14.85 -2.89
C LYS A 88 -8.88 15.39 -2.17
N ASN A 89 -9.02 16.48 -1.43
CA ASN A 89 -7.97 17.14 -0.66
C ASN A 89 -8.01 16.75 0.83
N GLU A 90 -8.80 15.76 1.22
CA GLU A 90 -8.90 15.34 2.61
C GLU A 90 -7.58 14.74 3.12
N PHE A 91 -7.31 14.99 4.39
CA PHE A 91 -6.17 14.39 5.08
C PHE A 91 -6.52 12.95 5.48
N LEU A 92 -5.77 11.98 4.96
CA LEU A 92 -6.03 10.56 5.19
C LEU A 92 -5.31 10.07 6.44
N VAL A 93 -6.06 9.51 7.39
CA VAL A 93 -5.51 8.96 8.64
C VAL A 93 -5.88 7.48 8.76
N GLU A 94 -4.87 6.63 8.95
CA GLU A 94 -5.08 5.23 9.34
C GLU A 94 -5.36 5.17 10.85
N GLY A 95 -6.61 5.38 11.24
CA GLY A 95 -7.04 5.30 12.64
C GLY A 95 -7.05 3.86 13.16
N ASN A 96 -6.53 3.64 14.37
CA ASN A 96 -6.57 2.33 15.02
C ASN A 96 -6.69 2.38 16.54
N ASN A 97 -7.11 1.26 17.13
CA ASN A 97 -7.32 1.09 18.58
C ASN A 97 -6.38 0.03 19.19
N TRP A 98 -5.23 -0.25 18.55
CA TRP A 98 -4.29 -1.29 18.98
C TRP A 98 -2.84 -0.78 19.06
N ASN A 99 -2.69 0.53 19.27
CA ASN A 99 -1.41 1.22 19.49
C ASN A 99 -0.40 1.06 18.33
N ASP A 100 -0.88 0.95 17.09
CA ASP A 100 -0.03 1.08 15.90
C ASP A 100 0.17 2.56 15.59
N THR A 101 1.26 3.12 16.11
CA THR A 101 1.63 4.53 15.93
C THR A 101 2.57 4.76 14.76
N PHE A 102 3.04 3.70 14.09
CA PHE A 102 3.93 3.84 12.94
C PHE A 102 3.11 4.01 11.66
N TRP A 103 2.25 3.03 11.34
CA TRP A 103 1.45 3.10 10.11
C TRP A 103 0.27 4.05 10.23
N GLY A 104 -0.25 4.20 11.45
CA GLY A 104 -1.48 4.91 11.73
C GLY A 104 -1.40 5.81 12.95
N VAL A 105 -2.57 6.17 13.45
CA VAL A 105 -2.77 7.02 14.63
C VAL A 105 -3.66 6.31 15.63
N CYS A 106 -3.20 6.22 16.88
CA CYS A 106 -3.96 5.73 18.03
C CYS A 106 -3.97 6.82 19.10
N ASP A 107 -5.13 7.15 19.66
CA ASP A 107 -5.28 8.19 20.70
C ASP A 107 -4.64 9.54 20.34
N ARG A 108 -4.80 9.97 19.07
CA ARG A 108 -4.23 11.20 18.48
C ARG A 108 -2.68 11.22 18.40
N LYS A 109 -2.02 10.08 18.57
CA LYS A 109 -0.56 9.93 18.42
C LYS A 109 -0.24 8.93 17.31
N GLY A 110 0.73 9.26 16.48
CA GLY A 110 1.26 8.38 15.45
C GLY A 110 1.80 9.13 14.24
N GLU A 111 2.66 8.47 13.48
CA GLU A 111 3.36 9.00 12.32
C GLU A 111 2.50 8.94 11.06
N ASN A 112 1.45 8.10 11.05
CA ASN A 112 0.49 7.98 9.94
C ASN A 112 1.13 7.71 8.57
N HIS A 113 2.22 6.92 8.52
CA HIS A 113 2.94 6.64 7.28
C HIS A 113 2.03 6.11 6.16
N LEU A 114 1.03 5.29 6.50
CA LEU A 114 0.11 4.75 5.50
C LEU A 114 -0.73 5.86 4.86
N GLY A 115 -1.28 6.77 5.67
CA GLY A 115 -2.02 7.92 5.19
C GLY A 115 -1.16 8.83 4.30
N VAL A 116 0.08 9.08 4.70
CA VAL A 116 1.03 9.89 3.92
C VAL A 116 1.32 9.27 2.56
N ILE A 117 1.59 7.96 2.50
CA ILE A 117 1.82 7.25 1.23
C ILE A 117 0.57 7.34 0.34
N LEU A 118 -0.63 7.12 0.88
CA LEU A 118 -1.87 7.22 0.11
C LEU A 118 -2.08 8.62 -0.48
N MET A 119 -1.80 9.67 0.29
CA MET A 119 -1.91 11.04 -0.20
C MET A 119 -0.86 11.37 -1.27
N LYS A 120 0.37 10.87 -1.12
CA LYS A 120 1.41 10.97 -2.16
C LYS A 120 0.95 10.29 -3.46
N LEU A 121 0.42 9.07 -3.38
CA LEU A 121 -0.09 8.34 -4.55
C LEU A 121 -1.27 9.07 -5.21
N ARG A 122 -2.17 9.65 -4.41
CA ARG A 122 -3.26 10.49 -4.93
C ARG A 122 -2.73 11.67 -5.74
N SER A 123 -1.68 12.34 -5.26
CA SER A 123 -1.03 13.43 -5.99
C SER A 123 -0.36 12.95 -7.29
N GLU A 124 0.33 11.81 -7.26
CA GLU A 124 0.94 11.21 -8.45
C GLU A 124 -0.11 10.88 -9.53
N LEU A 125 -1.27 10.33 -9.14
CA LEU A 125 -2.39 10.04 -10.05
C LEU A 125 -2.96 11.32 -10.67
N LEU A 126 -3.17 12.37 -9.88
CA LEU A 126 -3.67 13.66 -10.38
C LEU A 126 -2.71 14.30 -11.39
N ILE A 127 -1.39 14.23 -11.13
CA ILE A 127 -0.37 14.71 -12.06
C ILE A 127 -0.41 13.90 -13.36
N GLY A 128 -0.55 12.57 -13.28
CA GLY A 128 -0.70 11.72 -14.45
C GLY A 128 -1.88 12.14 -15.33
N ILE A 129 -3.05 12.32 -14.73
CA ILE A 129 -4.28 12.76 -15.43
C ILE A 129 -4.10 14.15 -16.06
N ALA A 130 -3.49 15.09 -15.31
CA ALA A 130 -3.25 16.44 -15.84
C ALA A 130 -2.29 16.43 -17.03
N ASN A 131 -1.24 15.61 -16.97
CA ASN A 131 -0.30 15.44 -18.08
C ASN A 131 -0.97 14.85 -19.32
N GLU A 132 -1.81 13.82 -19.13
CA GLU A 132 -2.59 13.21 -20.22
C GLU A 132 -3.51 14.25 -20.88
N TYR A 133 -4.27 14.99 -20.09
CA TYR A 133 -5.14 16.07 -20.58
C TYR A 133 -4.36 17.17 -21.35
N MET A 134 -3.20 17.58 -20.85
CA MET A 134 -2.34 18.57 -21.51
C MET A 134 -1.85 18.08 -22.88
N ILE A 135 -1.43 16.81 -22.96
CA ILE A 135 -1.01 16.16 -24.21
C ILE A 135 -2.19 16.11 -25.20
N GLU A 136 -3.36 15.63 -24.76
CA GLU A 136 -4.56 15.51 -25.60
C GLU A 136 -5.07 16.87 -26.09
N SER A 137 -4.93 17.91 -25.27
CA SER A 137 -5.38 19.27 -25.57
C SER A 137 -4.37 20.08 -26.39
N GLY A 138 -3.25 19.47 -26.82
CA GLY A 138 -2.23 20.12 -27.66
C GLY A 138 -1.38 21.16 -26.92
N TRP A 139 -1.41 21.18 -25.59
CA TRP A 139 -0.50 21.99 -24.77
C TRP A 139 0.84 21.26 -24.66
N SER A 140 1.61 21.21 -25.74
CA SER A 140 3.00 20.72 -25.66
C SER A 140 3.82 21.69 -24.84
N ASN A 141 4.58 21.18 -23.85
CA ASN A 141 5.47 21.94 -22.97
C ASN A 141 6.19 23.06 -23.71
N VAL A 142 5.69 24.28 -23.55
CA VAL A 142 6.47 25.49 -23.84
C VAL A 142 7.55 25.51 -22.77
N THR A 143 8.73 25.03 -23.15
CA THR A 143 9.94 25.23 -22.35
C THR A 143 10.45 26.65 -22.56
#